data_AF-A0A397DBJ6-F1
#
_entry.id   AF-A0A397DBJ6-F1
#
_cell.length_a   1.000
_cell.length_b   1.000
_cell.length_c   1.000
_cell.angle_alpha   90.00
_cell.angle_beta   90.00
_cell.angle_gamma   90.00
#
_symmetry.space_group_name_H-M   'P 1'
#
loop_
_entity.id
_entity.type
_entity.pdbx_description
1 polymer ?
#
loop_
_entity_poly.entity_id
_entity_poly.type
_entity_poly.pdbx_seq_one_letter_code
_entity_poly.pdbx_strand_id
1 'polypeptide(L)'
;MATTTSPEVHFHWKSILLTSCFFTNLLFMPLKGYLSEGSPFTTDSTVEASEFDMTLPLLFNASTMAPTIMYDYDSQYGLDVMRTVVADVLDPTEATTTTLNPVYSILGVPYFPPDVKRNWPWVLTSTNHTTAGPLHATHTIISWNITILTASASTSVLWVVPGNDLDRTAATSNASSTVYYVYRPVVKMMLRRLVKLLYRIGLCVWIFMLCTTHYYCHVYHLYNNLKTIPLHVASPAMTRYEIVVGEPTCVVLSNPWMCLAFVMDICASTEYVGQACLRVCQTENWLYFGLGLLYLGRTVWCAYSTLTILNIMLKRCHRTTWFAPANTTVLAVAATWAGGGIVTIQKQWPKVLDLYTSLFVPYDVDADVSMLHHIGHMDIALIMAVYLGMMCSLPFAVAACSGVWNAVQRSTTKMPTLTRKTSFVSILIATNRRLSSIGSIGPIHTMEMVVEVLQEFTNLETHDIQSFFVP
;
A
#
# COMPACT_ATOMS: atom_id res chain seq x y z
N MET A 1 -23.68 37.73 47.17
CA MET A 1 -22.75 36.60 47.01
C MET A 1 -23.16 35.87 45.74
N ALA A 2 -22.57 36.23 44.60
CA ALA A 2 -22.92 35.59 43.33
C ALA A 2 -22.27 34.20 43.31
N THR A 3 -23.07 33.15 43.30
CA THR A 3 -22.62 31.78 43.07
C THR A 3 -22.08 31.71 41.64
N THR A 4 -20.77 31.80 41.48
CA THR A 4 -20.09 31.50 40.22
C THR A 4 -20.31 30.03 39.90
N THR A 5 -21.30 29.75 39.05
CA THR A 5 -21.52 28.42 38.49
C THR A 5 -20.31 28.07 37.65
N SER A 6 -19.56 27.03 38.04
CA SER A 6 -18.44 26.54 37.23
C SER A 6 -18.95 26.19 35.84
N PRO A 7 -18.23 26.58 34.77
CA PRO A 7 -18.65 26.29 33.41
C PRO A 7 -18.75 24.78 33.18
N GLU A 8 -19.78 24.35 32.45
CA GLU A 8 -20.01 22.94 32.17
C GLU A 8 -19.13 22.50 30.98
N VAL A 9 -18.12 21.68 31.24
CA VAL A 9 -17.18 21.19 30.21
C VAL A 9 -17.55 19.75 29.85
N HIS A 10 -17.86 19.51 28.58
CA HIS A 10 -18.21 18.18 28.06
C HIS A 10 -17.31 17.79 26.89
N PHE A 11 -17.08 16.50 26.75
CA PHE A 11 -16.49 15.96 25.52
C PHE A 11 -17.58 15.59 24.52
N HIS A 12 -17.34 15.89 23.25
CA HIS A 12 -18.24 15.45 22.19
C HIS A 12 -18.10 13.93 21.98
N TRP A 13 -19.17 13.17 22.27
CA TRP A 13 -19.09 11.71 22.31
C TRP A 13 -18.68 11.07 20.97
N LYS A 14 -19.15 11.61 19.83
CA LYS A 14 -18.81 11.08 18.50
C LYS A 14 -17.32 11.25 18.22
N SER A 15 -16.75 12.35 18.70
CA SER A 15 -15.32 12.63 18.56
C SER A 15 -14.51 11.64 19.40
N ILE A 16 -14.91 11.35 20.64
CA ILE A 16 -14.26 10.32 21.46
C ILE A 16 -14.29 8.95 20.76
N LEU A 17 -15.45 8.54 20.23
CA LEU A 17 -15.58 7.26 19.55
C LEU A 17 -14.67 7.18 18.32
N LEU A 18 -14.62 8.26 17.54
CA LEU A 18 -13.75 8.36 16.36
C LEU A 18 -12.26 8.32 16.75
N THR A 19 -11.85 9.10 17.75
CA THR A 19 -10.48 9.10 18.28
C THR A 19 -10.08 7.74 18.82
N SER A 20 -10.97 7.06 19.53
CA SER A 20 -10.73 5.71 20.04
C SER A 20 -10.52 4.72 18.90
N CYS A 21 -11.32 4.79 17.83
CA CYS A 21 -11.15 3.96 16.64
C CYS A 21 -9.79 4.20 15.95
N PHE A 22 -9.41 5.47 15.74
CA PHE A 22 -8.12 5.81 15.16
C PHE A 22 -6.95 5.38 16.03
N PHE A 23 -7.07 5.53 17.36
CA PHE A 23 -6.05 5.08 18.30
C PHE A 23 -5.88 3.56 18.27
N THR A 24 -6.98 2.79 18.27
CA THR A 24 -6.93 1.34 18.13
C THR A 24 -6.28 0.93 16.81
N ASN A 25 -6.67 1.54 15.69
CA ASN A 25 -6.04 1.28 14.40
C ASN A 25 -4.54 1.60 14.40
N LEU A 26 -4.14 2.71 15.02
CA LEU A 26 -2.75 3.13 15.13
C LEU A 26 -1.93 2.19 16.02
N LEU A 27 -2.50 1.74 17.14
CA LEU A 27 -1.86 0.79 18.05
C LEU A 27 -1.58 -0.55 17.38
N PHE A 28 -2.52 -1.03 16.55
CA PHE A 28 -2.40 -2.32 15.85
C PHE A 28 -1.73 -2.23 14.48
N MET A 29 -1.32 -1.04 14.02
CA MET A 29 -0.58 -0.87 12.76
C MET A 29 0.65 -1.77 12.61
N PRO A 30 1.52 -1.95 13.64
CA PRO A 30 2.66 -2.87 13.53
C PRO A 30 2.24 -4.33 13.31
N LEU A 31 1.09 -4.73 13.87
CA LEU A 31 0.58 -6.09 13.79
C LEU A 31 -0.22 -6.35 12.51
N LYS A 32 -0.61 -5.30 11.78
CA LYS A 32 -1.31 -5.37 10.48
C LYS A 32 -0.62 -6.29 9.46
N GLY A 33 0.71 -6.42 9.53
CA GLY A 33 1.47 -7.33 8.67
C GLY A 33 1.04 -8.80 8.81
N TYR A 34 0.64 -9.24 10.00
CA TYR A 34 0.22 -10.62 10.26
C TYR A 34 -1.13 -11.01 9.64
N LEU A 35 -1.85 -10.07 9.02
CA LEU A 35 -3.04 -10.40 8.23
C LEU A 35 -2.70 -11.13 6.94
N SER A 36 -1.49 -10.93 6.42
CA SER A 36 -1.01 -11.60 5.19
C SER A 36 0.22 -12.48 5.44
N GLU A 37 0.94 -12.26 6.55
CA GLU A 37 2.13 -13.04 6.91
C GLU A 37 1.78 -14.34 7.65
N GLY A 38 2.63 -15.36 7.47
CA GLY A 38 2.52 -16.59 8.25
C GLY A 38 2.70 -16.34 9.76
N SER A 39 2.08 -17.19 10.58
CA SER A 39 2.18 -17.10 12.04
C SER A 39 3.64 -17.19 12.50
N PRO A 40 4.05 -16.41 13.52
CA PRO A 40 5.39 -16.51 14.09
C PRO A 40 5.66 -17.89 14.72
N PHE A 41 4.61 -18.66 15.00
CA PHE A 41 4.68 -19.98 15.65
C PHE A 41 4.56 -21.16 14.67
N THR A 42 4.41 -20.92 13.36
CA THR A 42 4.33 -22.02 12.40
C THR A 42 5.63 -22.81 12.38
N THR A 43 5.57 -24.11 12.67
CA THR A 43 6.74 -24.99 12.64
C THR A 43 7.23 -25.15 11.20
N ASP A 44 8.55 -25.14 11.00
CA ASP A 44 9.15 -25.33 9.69
C ASP A 44 8.81 -26.74 9.17
N SER A 45 8.28 -26.83 7.95
CA SER A 45 8.18 -28.12 7.26
C SER A 45 9.61 -28.61 6.99
N THR A 46 9.99 -29.78 7.53
CA THR A 46 11.34 -30.36 7.42
C THR A 46 11.73 -30.82 6.02
N VAL A 47 10.89 -30.57 5.01
CA VAL A 47 11.11 -31.00 3.62
C VAL A 47 12.03 -29.98 2.95
N GLU A 48 13.12 -30.45 2.36
CA GLU A 48 14.01 -29.59 1.56
C GLU A 48 13.22 -28.94 0.41
N ALA A 49 13.49 -27.65 0.15
CA ALA A 49 12.69 -26.87 -0.80
C ALA A 49 12.67 -27.50 -2.21
N SER A 50 13.80 -28.06 -2.66
CA SER A 50 13.94 -28.74 -3.96
C SER A 50 13.07 -30.00 -4.08
N GLU A 51 12.98 -30.81 -3.03
CA GLU A 51 12.11 -32.00 -3.00
C GLU A 51 10.64 -31.60 -3.01
N PHE A 52 10.29 -30.55 -2.25
CA PHE A 52 8.92 -30.05 -2.21
C PHE A 52 8.47 -29.51 -3.56
N ASP A 53 9.34 -28.82 -4.30
CA ASP A 53 9.03 -28.27 -5.62
C ASP A 53 8.61 -29.35 -6.62
N MET A 54 9.21 -30.54 -6.54
CA MET A 54 8.83 -31.70 -7.37
C MET A 54 7.48 -32.31 -6.99
N THR A 55 7.05 -32.13 -5.74
CA THR A 55 5.74 -32.62 -5.27
C THR A 55 4.59 -31.69 -5.60
N LEU A 56 4.84 -30.40 -5.86
CA LEU A 56 3.79 -29.40 -6.12
C LEU A 56 2.82 -29.79 -7.26
N PRO A 57 3.27 -30.31 -8.42
CA PRO A 57 2.34 -30.74 -9.48
C PRO A 57 1.47 -31.95 -9.09
N LEU A 58 1.91 -32.74 -8.10
CA LEU A 58 1.13 -33.85 -7.56
C LEU A 58 0.07 -33.36 -6.56
N LEU A 59 0.39 -32.32 -5.78
CA LEU A 59 -0.55 -31.69 -4.84
C LEU A 59 -1.59 -30.81 -5.56
N PHE A 60 -1.16 -30.06 -6.56
CA PHE A 60 -1.98 -29.10 -7.30
C PHE A 60 -2.15 -29.54 -8.75
N ASN A 61 -3.31 -30.12 -9.04
CA ASN A 61 -3.67 -30.56 -10.39
C ASN A 61 -5.17 -30.32 -10.66
N ALA A 62 -5.61 -30.68 -11.85
CA ALA A 62 -7.01 -30.55 -12.27
C ALA A 62 -8.01 -31.32 -11.38
N SER A 63 -7.56 -32.35 -10.67
CA SER A 63 -8.41 -33.17 -9.80
C SER A 63 -8.48 -32.65 -8.37
N THR A 64 -7.43 -31.98 -7.87
CA THR A 64 -7.37 -31.46 -6.50
C THR A 64 -7.91 -30.03 -6.40
N MET A 65 -7.74 -29.21 -7.44
CA MET A 65 -8.27 -27.85 -7.48
C MET A 65 -9.60 -27.80 -8.23
N ALA A 66 -10.61 -27.16 -7.66
CA ALA A 66 -11.93 -27.06 -8.29
C ALA A 66 -11.84 -26.34 -9.65
N PRO A 67 -12.56 -26.80 -10.69
CA PRO A 67 -12.62 -26.09 -11.96
C PRO A 67 -13.15 -24.66 -11.74
N THR A 68 -12.70 -23.70 -12.53
CA THR A 68 -12.92 -22.23 -12.43
C THR A 68 -12.09 -21.42 -11.43
N ILE A 69 -11.32 -22.03 -10.53
CA ILE A 69 -10.50 -21.27 -9.56
C ILE A 69 -9.15 -20.86 -10.19
N MET A 70 -8.96 -19.60 -10.58
CA MET A 70 -7.67 -19.16 -11.14
C MET A 70 -6.58 -18.88 -10.09
N TYR A 71 -6.97 -18.72 -8.83
CA TYR A 71 -6.03 -18.47 -7.75
C TYR A 71 -6.57 -19.04 -6.45
N ASP A 72 -5.67 -19.68 -5.72
CA ASP A 72 -5.94 -20.21 -4.39
C ASP A 72 -4.76 -19.93 -3.46
N TYR A 73 -5.07 -19.68 -2.20
CA TYR A 73 -4.06 -19.55 -1.16
C TYR A 73 -4.13 -20.75 -0.23
N ASP A 74 -3.08 -21.59 -0.29
CA ASP A 74 -2.99 -22.74 0.59
C ASP A 74 -2.41 -22.32 1.95
N SER A 75 -3.29 -22.27 2.96
CA SER A 75 -2.92 -21.94 4.33
C SER A 75 -2.04 -23.00 5.02
N GLN A 76 -2.06 -24.25 4.55
CA GLN A 76 -1.29 -25.35 5.14
C GLN A 76 0.20 -25.22 4.79
N TYR A 77 0.50 -24.92 3.53
CA TYR A 77 1.88 -24.75 3.05
C TYR A 77 2.32 -23.29 2.90
N GLY A 78 1.39 -22.35 3.10
CA GLY A 78 1.66 -20.91 3.09
C GLY A 78 2.04 -20.37 1.72
N LEU A 79 1.48 -20.93 0.65
CA LEU A 79 1.83 -20.63 -0.74
C LEU A 79 0.63 -20.12 -1.54
N ASP A 80 0.89 -19.34 -2.59
CA ASP A 80 -0.13 -18.88 -3.53
C ASP A 80 -0.01 -19.70 -4.83
N VAL A 81 -1.11 -20.31 -5.25
CA VAL A 81 -1.21 -21.07 -6.51
C VAL A 81 -2.02 -20.26 -7.50
N MET A 82 -1.50 -20.09 -8.70
CA MET A 82 -2.11 -19.37 -9.80
C MET A 82 -2.25 -20.30 -11.01
N ARG A 83 -3.41 -20.26 -11.67
CA ARG A 83 -3.67 -20.96 -12.93
C ARG A 83 -4.01 -19.94 -13.99
N THR A 84 -3.35 -20.01 -15.14
CA THR A 84 -3.68 -19.19 -16.31
C THR A 84 -3.70 -20.05 -17.56
N VAL A 85 -4.77 -19.94 -18.34
CA VAL A 85 -4.87 -20.63 -19.62
C VAL A 85 -4.25 -19.75 -20.69
N VAL A 86 -3.33 -20.33 -21.44
CA VAL A 86 -2.60 -19.67 -22.52
C VAL A 86 -2.92 -20.38 -23.83
N ALA A 87 -3.16 -19.61 -24.88
CA ALA A 87 -3.30 -20.17 -26.22
C ALA A 87 -1.93 -20.63 -26.74
N ASP A 88 -1.86 -21.87 -27.22
CA ASP A 88 -0.65 -22.40 -27.83
C ASP A 88 -0.51 -21.79 -29.22
N VAL A 89 0.43 -20.86 -29.37
CA VAL A 89 0.78 -20.31 -30.69
C VAL A 89 1.75 -21.29 -31.32
N LEU A 90 1.22 -22.25 -32.10
CA LEU A 90 2.01 -23.31 -32.73
C LEU A 90 2.89 -22.84 -33.90
N ASP A 91 2.66 -21.64 -34.46
CA ASP A 91 3.40 -21.17 -35.64
C ASP A 91 4.31 -19.96 -35.33
N PRO A 92 5.64 -20.14 -35.27
CA PRO A 92 6.59 -19.04 -35.05
C PRO A 92 6.63 -18.02 -36.21
N THR A 93 6.02 -18.32 -37.36
CA THR A 93 5.93 -17.41 -38.51
C THR A 93 4.76 -16.43 -38.45
N GLU A 94 3.71 -16.69 -37.66
CA GLU A 94 2.61 -15.74 -37.42
C GLU A 94 2.89 -14.77 -36.27
N ALA A 95 3.82 -15.12 -35.37
CA ALA A 95 4.19 -14.32 -34.20
C ALA A 95 4.92 -13.00 -34.52
N THR A 96 5.24 -12.73 -35.79
CA THR A 96 6.22 -11.70 -36.15
C THR A 96 5.65 -10.30 -36.42
N THR A 97 4.33 -10.08 -36.42
CA THR A 97 3.83 -8.75 -36.83
C THR A 97 2.76 -8.07 -35.97
N THR A 98 2.07 -8.70 -35.02
CA THR A 98 1.05 -7.95 -34.24
C THR A 98 0.60 -8.50 -32.88
N THR A 99 0.96 -9.73 -32.50
CA THR A 99 0.47 -10.36 -31.27
C THR A 99 1.49 -10.26 -30.13
N LEU A 100 1.09 -9.63 -29.02
CA LEU A 100 1.85 -9.64 -27.75
C LEU A 100 2.26 -11.08 -27.40
N ASN A 101 3.51 -11.29 -26.93
CA ASN A 101 3.94 -12.61 -26.45
C ASN A 101 2.95 -13.10 -25.36
N PRO A 102 2.33 -14.28 -25.53
CA PRO A 102 1.29 -14.77 -24.62
C PRO A 102 1.75 -14.88 -23.16
N VAL A 103 3.07 -14.97 -22.93
CA VAL A 103 3.67 -14.88 -21.58
C VAL A 103 3.07 -13.75 -20.78
N TYR A 104 2.96 -12.54 -21.34
CA TYR A 104 2.57 -11.34 -20.58
C TYR A 104 1.13 -11.39 -20.06
N SER A 105 0.32 -12.36 -20.52
CA SER A 105 -1.03 -12.58 -20.01
C SER A 105 -1.07 -13.40 -18.72
N ILE A 106 0.03 -14.11 -18.38
CA ILE A 106 0.11 -15.02 -17.24
C ILE A 106 0.12 -14.25 -15.91
N LEU A 107 -0.57 -14.79 -14.90
CA LEU A 107 -0.49 -14.26 -13.55
C LEU A 107 0.91 -14.54 -12.95
N GLY A 108 1.54 -13.50 -12.37
CA GLY A 108 2.87 -13.65 -11.77
C GLY A 108 4.05 -13.39 -12.71
N VAL A 109 3.80 -13.04 -13.98
CA VAL A 109 4.84 -12.66 -14.97
C VAL A 109 5.89 -11.67 -14.47
N PRO A 110 5.59 -10.65 -13.64
CA PRO A 110 6.63 -9.76 -13.11
C PRO A 110 7.79 -10.52 -12.44
N TYR A 111 7.54 -11.71 -11.89
CA TYR A 111 8.50 -12.52 -11.16
C TYR A 111 9.15 -13.62 -12.00
N PHE A 112 8.78 -13.74 -13.29
CA PHE A 112 9.39 -14.74 -14.18
C PHE A 112 10.81 -14.28 -14.58
N PRO A 113 11.79 -15.19 -14.60
CA PRO A 113 13.12 -14.88 -15.08
C PRO A 113 13.10 -14.50 -16.57
N PRO A 114 14.06 -13.66 -17.02
CA PRO A 114 14.15 -13.24 -18.41
C PRO A 114 14.26 -14.44 -19.38
N ASP A 115 14.92 -15.52 -18.96
CA ASP A 115 15.12 -16.71 -19.78
C ASP A 115 13.80 -17.45 -20.05
N VAL A 116 12.93 -17.56 -19.04
CA VAL A 116 11.58 -18.14 -19.21
C VAL A 116 10.71 -17.28 -20.12
N LYS A 117 10.81 -15.94 -20.02
CA LYS A 117 10.06 -15.03 -20.90
C LYS A 117 10.52 -15.11 -22.35
N ARG A 118 11.83 -15.21 -22.57
CA ARG A 118 12.44 -15.29 -23.90
C ARG A 118 12.20 -16.65 -24.57
N ASN A 119 12.29 -17.72 -23.80
CA ASN A 119 12.18 -19.09 -24.30
C ASN A 119 10.76 -19.67 -24.14
N TRP A 120 9.75 -18.83 -23.92
CA TRP A 120 8.38 -19.29 -23.72
C TRP A 120 7.82 -20.21 -24.81
N PRO A 121 8.03 -19.94 -26.11
CA PRO A 121 7.56 -20.86 -27.16
C PRO A 121 8.16 -22.26 -27.00
N TRP A 122 9.41 -22.36 -26.54
CA TRP A 122 10.06 -23.65 -26.29
C TRP A 122 9.41 -24.39 -25.11
N VAL A 123 9.09 -23.68 -24.01
CA VAL A 123 8.42 -24.24 -22.82
C VAL A 123 7.05 -24.84 -23.15
N LEU A 124 6.32 -24.26 -24.10
CA LEU A 124 5.04 -24.80 -24.59
C LEU A 124 5.22 -26.00 -25.54
N THR A 125 6.27 -26.00 -26.36
CA THR A 125 6.51 -27.10 -27.30
C THR A 125 7.11 -28.36 -26.65
N SER A 126 7.90 -28.22 -25.58
CA SER A 126 8.48 -29.35 -24.84
C SER A 126 7.43 -30.22 -24.15
N THR A 127 6.24 -29.66 -23.88
CA THR A 127 5.10 -30.36 -23.26
C THR A 127 4.24 -31.13 -24.26
N ASN A 128 4.34 -30.84 -25.56
CA ASN A 128 3.53 -31.47 -26.62
C ASN A 128 4.17 -32.72 -27.24
N HIS A 129 5.41 -33.10 -26.88
CA HIS A 129 6.06 -34.29 -27.41
C HIS A 129 5.61 -35.57 -26.66
N THR A 130 4.45 -36.10 -27.06
CA THR A 130 3.87 -37.37 -26.58
C THR A 130 4.57 -38.64 -27.08
N THR A 131 5.76 -38.54 -27.69
CA THR A 131 6.47 -39.68 -28.31
C THR A 131 7.50 -40.38 -27.41
N ALA A 132 7.80 -39.84 -26.23
CA ALA A 132 8.59 -40.57 -25.23
C ALA A 132 7.62 -41.25 -24.25
N GLY A 133 7.80 -42.56 -24.00
CA GLY A 133 6.81 -43.44 -23.37
C GLY A 133 6.32 -43.01 -21.98
N PRO A 134 5.44 -43.81 -21.34
CA PRO A 134 4.64 -43.42 -20.16
C PRO A 134 5.41 -43.02 -18.89
N LEU A 135 6.75 -43.12 -18.89
CA LEU A 135 7.64 -42.64 -17.83
C LEU A 135 8.25 -41.25 -18.10
N HIS A 136 8.08 -40.70 -19.30
CA HIS A 136 8.74 -39.49 -19.82
C HIS A 136 7.77 -38.44 -20.40
N ALA A 137 6.47 -38.54 -20.12
CA ALA A 137 5.52 -37.43 -20.27
C ALA A 137 5.73 -36.40 -19.13
N THR A 138 6.98 -35.98 -18.94
CA THR A 138 7.41 -35.13 -17.83
C THR A 138 6.95 -33.71 -18.10
N HIS A 139 5.95 -33.26 -17.33
CA HIS A 139 5.64 -31.85 -17.13
C HIS A 139 6.97 -31.09 -16.98
N THR A 140 7.19 -30.09 -17.83
CA THR A 140 8.38 -29.24 -17.71
C THR A 140 8.20 -28.40 -16.44
N ILE A 141 8.85 -28.82 -15.35
CA ILE A 141 8.85 -28.09 -14.07
C ILE A 141 10.05 -27.15 -14.09
N ILE A 142 9.79 -25.87 -13.91
CA ILE A 142 10.80 -24.81 -13.85
C ILE A 142 10.71 -24.18 -12.47
N SER A 143 11.81 -24.16 -11.71
CA SER A 143 11.86 -23.51 -10.40
C SER A 143 12.92 -22.40 -10.39
N TRP A 144 12.73 -21.40 -9.55
CA TRP A 144 13.75 -20.40 -9.32
C TRP A 144 13.62 -19.82 -7.92
N ASN A 145 14.76 -19.45 -7.36
CA ASN A 145 14.84 -18.81 -6.07
C ASN A 145 15.05 -17.31 -6.25
N ILE A 146 14.23 -16.55 -5.54
CA ILE A 146 14.24 -15.10 -5.51
C ILE A 146 14.97 -14.70 -4.22
N THR A 147 16.08 -13.99 -4.37
CA THR A 147 16.97 -13.58 -3.28
C THR A 147 16.97 -12.05 -3.12
N ILE A 148 17.40 -11.58 -1.95
CA ILE A 148 17.65 -10.17 -1.65
C ILE A 148 19.05 -10.06 -1.08
N LEU A 149 19.98 -9.43 -1.81
CA LEU A 149 21.35 -9.21 -1.33
C LEU A 149 21.98 -10.49 -0.75
N THR A 150 21.79 -11.65 -1.40
CA THR A 150 22.18 -13.03 -1.01
C THR A 150 21.23 -13.84 -0.12
N ALA A 151 20.25 -13.24 0.56
CA ALA A 151 19.30 -13.99 1.38
C ALA A 151 18.11 -14.49 0.55
N SER A 152 17.83 -15.80 0.58
CA SER A 152 16.61 -16.38 -0.04
C SER A 152 15.35 -15.74 0.54
N ALA A 153 14.50 -15.21 -0.33
CA ALA A 153 13.28 -14.50 0.02
C ALA A 153 12.02 -15.29 -0.36
N SER A 154 12.00 -15.90 -1.54
CA SER A 154 10.87 -16.72 -2.00
C SER A 154 11.29 -17.70 -3.08
N THR A 155 10.66 -18.87 -3.11
CA THR A 155 10.79 -19.83 -4.21
C THR A 155 9.57 -19.70 -5.13
N SER A 156 9.81 -19.72 -6.43
CA SER A 156 8.79 -19.72 -7.47
C SER A 156 8.89 -20.99 -8.30
N VAL A 157 7.76 -21.62 -8.58
CA VAL A 157 7.70 -22.85 -9.37
C VAL A 157 6.63 -22.71 -10.44
N LEU A 158 6.94 -23.20 -11.63
CA LEU A 158 6.10 -23.13 -12.81
C LEU A 158 6.03 -24.50 -13.47
N TRP A 159 4.84 -24.96 -13.81
CA TRP A 159 4.67 -26.10 -14.69
C TRP A 159 3.52 -25.87 -15.67
N VAL A 160 3.60 -26.53 -16.82
CA VAL A 160 2.61 -26.42 -17.89
C VAL A 160 1.95 -27.77 -18.08
N VAL A 161 0.62 -27.76 -18.18
CA VAL A 161 -0.22 -28.94 -18.43
C VAL A 161 -0.97 -28.70 -19.75
N PRO A 162 -0.94 -29.65 -20.70
CA PRO A 162 -1.70 -29.52 -21.93
C PRO A 162 -3.21 -29.58 -21.64
N GLY A 163 -3.99 -28.69 -22.26
CA GLY A 163 -5.43 -28.58 -22.06
C GLY A 163 -5.86 -27.40 -21.18
N ASN A 164 -7.17 -27.25 -21.03
CA ASN A 164 -7.80 -26.17 -20.27
C ASN A 164 -8.42 -26.74 -18.98
N ASP A 165 -7.71 -26.62 -17.85
CA ASP A 165 -8.19 -27.10 -16.55
C ASP A 165 -9.20 -26.15 -15.88
N LEU A 166 -9.41 -24.95 -16.43
CA LEU A 166 -10.32 -23.95 -15.88
C LEU A 166 -11.76 -24.11 -16.39
N ASP A 167 -11.96 -24.78 -17.53
CA ASP A 167 -13.28 -25.04 -18.09
C ASP A 167 -13.60 -26.54 -18.09
N ARG A 168 -14.64 -26.91 -17.31
CA ARG A 168 -15.13 -28.29 -17.19
C ARG A 168 -15.65 -28.88 -18.51
N THR A 169 -15.94 -28.03 -19.50
CA THR A 169 -16.53 -28.41 -20.79
C THR A 169 -15.55 -28.39 -21.96
N ALA A 170 -14.39 -27.74 -21.81
CA ALA A 170 -13.34 -27.70 -22.82
C ALA A 170 -12.46 -28.95 -22.75
N ALA A 171 -13.06 -30.10 -23.06
CA ALA A 171 -12.30 -31.32 -23.28
C ALA A 171 -11.30 -31.09 -24.44
N THR A 172 -10.00 -31.19 -24.13
CA THR A 172 -8.94 -31.51 -25.10
C THR A 172 -8.92 -30.65 -26.37
N SER A 173 -9.00 -29.33 -26.27
CA SER A 173 -8.48 -28.48 -27.35
C SER A 173 -6.95 -28.50 -27.30
N ASN A 174 -6.30 -29.13 -28.28
CA ASN A 174 -4.84 -29.16 -28.47
C ASN A 174 -4.21 -27.78 -28.74
N ALA A 175 -4.96 -26.69 -28.57
CA ALA A 175 -4.58 -25.31 -28.89
C ALA A 175 -4.47 -24.43 -27.64
N SER A 176 -4.58 -25.01 -26.44
CA SER A 176 -4.50 -24.28 -25.19
C SER A 176 -3.82 -25.11 -24.11
N SER A 177 -2.88 -24.48 -23.39
CA SER A 177 -2.19 -25.07 -22.25
C SER A 177 -2.51 -24.30 -20.97
N THR A 178 -2.66 -25.02 -19.86
CA THR A 178 -2.84 -24.44 -18.54
C THR A 178 -1.48 -24.31 -17.86
N VAL A 179 -1.15 -23.08 -17.48
CA VAL A 179 0.08 -22.74 -16.78
C VAL A 179 -0.23 -22.63 -15.29
N TYR A 180 0.47 -23.43 -14.49
CA TYR A 180 0.43 -23.36 -13.04
C TYR A 180 1.66 -22.62 -12.54
N TYR A 181 1.44 -21.56 -11.78
CA TYR A 181 2.49 -20.78 -11.15
C TYR A 181 2.29 -20.77 -9.64
N VAL A 182 3.34 -21.08 -8.90
CA VAL A 182 3.33 -21.09 -7.44
C VAL A 182 4.35 -20.11 -6.90
N TYR A 183 3.92 -19.28 -5.96
CA TYR A 183 4.78 -18.40 -5.19
C TYR A 183 4.80 -18.82 -3.73
N ARG A 184 5.98 -19.15 -3.22
CA ARG A 184 6.19 -19.57 -1.83
C ARG A 184 7.19 -18.64 -1.13
N PRO A 185 6.77 -17.83 -0.15
CA PRO A 185 7.72 -17.09 0.68
C PRO A 185 8.57 -18.06 1.50
N VAL A 186 9.88 -17.80 1.59
CA VAL A 186 10.78 -18.65 2.38
C VAL A 186 10.47 -18.48 3.86
N VAL A 187 10.19 -19.59 4.55
CA VAL A 187 9.97 -19.54 5.99
C VAL A 187 11.31 -19.34 6.68
N LYS A 188 11.52 -18.12 7.22
CA LYS A 188 12.73 -17.81 7.99
C LYS A 188 12.76 -18.57 9.31
N MET A 189 13.98 -18.78 9.82
CA MET A 189 14.20 -19.41 11.11
C MET A 189 13.34 -18.80 12.24
N MET A 190 12.77 -19.65 13.07
CA MET A 190 11.88 -19.30 14.19
C MET A 190 12.40 -18.15 15.05
N LEU A 191 13.70 -18.13 15.38
CA LEU A 191 14.30 -17.04 16.16
C LEU A 191 14.11 -15.67 15.48
N ARG A 192 14.31 -15.58 14.17
CA ARG A 192 14.14 -14.33 13.40
C ARG A 192 12.67 -13.90 13.38
N ARG A 193 11.73 -14.85 13.36
CA ARG A 193 10.29 -14.57 13.45
C ARG A 193 9.88 -14.06 14.83
N LEU A 194 10.41 -14.63 15.90
CA LEU A 194 10.16 -14.17 17.27
C LEU A 194 10.77 -12.80 17.54
N VAL A 195 12.00 -12.54 17.08
CA VAL A 195 12.61 -11.21 17.17
C VAL A 195 11.75 -10.16 16.45
N LYS A 196 11.22 -10.48 15.27
CA LYS A 196 10.29 -9.62 14.54
C LYS A 196 8.98 -9.39 15.31
N LEU A 197 8.43 -10.42 15.95
CA LEU A 197 7.24 -10.28 16.78
C LEU A 197 7.49 -9.37 17.99
N LEU A 198 8.59 -9.59 18.72
CA LEU A 198 8.99 -8.76 19.85
C LEU A 198 9.23 -7.31 19.43
N TYR A 199 9.84 -7.10 18.26
CA TYR A 199 10.01 -5.78 17.68
C TYR A 199 8.66 -5.08 17.44
N ARG A 200 7.69 -5.77 16.82
CA ARG A 200 6.33 -5.22 16.59
C ARG A 200 5.58 -4.94 17.89
N ILE A 201 5.71 -5.80 18.90
CA ILE A 201 5.14 -5.56 20.24
C ILE A 201 5.78 -4.31 20.86
N GLY A 202 7.11 -4.17 20.75
CA GLY A 202 7.83 -2.97 21.18
C GLY A 202 7.32 -1.70 20.50
N LEU A 203 7.04 -1.75 19.19
CA LEU A 203 6.42 -0.62 18.47
C LEU A 203 5.01 -0.31 18.98
N CYS A 204 4.19 -1.32 19.28
CA CYS A 204 2.85 -1.11 19.84
C CYS A 204 2.94 -0.41 21.21
N VAL A 205 3.82 -0.88 22.10
CA VAL A 205 4.06 -0.26 23.41
C VAL A 205 4.57 1.17 23.24
N TRP A 206 5.47 1.41 22.29
CA TRP A 206 6.00 2.76 22.04
C TRP A 206 4.90 3.72 21.55
N ILE A 207 4.04 3.28 20.63
CA ILE A 207 2.87 4.06 20.17
C ILE A 207 1.93 4.36 21.33
N PHE A 208 1.64 3.37 22.17
CA PHE A 208 0.78 3.53 23.34
C PHE A 208 1.33 4.59 24.29
N MET A 209 2.63 4.50 24.63
CA MET A 209 3.30 5.46 25.50
C MET A 209 3.27 6.86 24.90
N LEU A 210 3.63 7.00 23.62
CA LEU A 210 3.69 8.30 22.93
C LEU A 210 2.30 8.97 22.86
N CYS A 211 1.25 8.22 22.52
CA CYS A 211 -0.11 8.77 22.48
C CYS A 211 -0.60 9.14 23.89
N THR A 212 -0.28 8.34 24.89
CA THR A 212 -0.72 8.61 26.27
C THR A 212 -0.05 9.87 26.80
N THR A 213 1.29 9.95 26.73
CA THR A 213 2.05 11.05 27.33
C THR A 213 1.93 12.36 26.55
N HIS A 214 1.95 12.33 25.22
CA HIS A 214 2.01 13.54 24.39
C HIS A 214 0.67 13.96 23.78
N TYR A 215 -0.37 13.12 23.83
CA TYR A 215 -1.68 13.49 23.32
C TYR A 215 -2.74 13.52 24.43
N TYR A 216 -3.03 12.37 25.04
CA TYR A 216 -4.13 12.27 25.99
C TYR A 216 -3.88 13.02 27.29
N CYS A 217 -2.64 13.04 27.81
CA CYS A 217 -2.30 13.86 28.98
C CYS A 217 -2.54 15.36 28.72
N HIS A 218 -2.22 15.87 27.53
CA HIS A 218 -2.45 17.28 27.19
C HIS A 218 -3.94 17.59 27.00
N VAL A 219 -4.72 16.68 26.40
CA VAL A 219 -6.18 16.81 26.30
C VAL A 219 -6.82 16.84 27.70
N TYR A 220 -6.33 16.00 28.62
CA TYR A 220 -6.81 15.99 30.00
C TYR A 220 -6.40 17.25 30.77
N HIS A 221 -5.19 17.75 30.55
CA HIS A 221 -4.74 19.01 31.13
C HIS A 221 -5.59 20.19 30.64
N LEU A 222 -5.92 20.24 29.35
CA LEU A 222 -6.83 21.23 28.77
C LEU A 222 -8.22 21.16 29.41
N TYR A 223 -8.77 19.96 29.60
CA TYR A 223 -10.04 19.77 30.29
C TYR A 223 -10.02 20.31 31.72
N ASN A 224 -8.95 20.03 32.49
CA ASN A 224 -8.81 20.55 33.84
C ASN A 224 -8.68 22.08 33.85
N ASN A 225 -7.91 22.66 32.93
CA ASN A 225 -7.74 24.10 32.81
C ASN A 225 -9.04 24.83 32.43
N LEU A 226 -9.84 24.26 31.53
CA LEU A 226 -11.14 24.81 31.15
C LEU A 226 -12.15 24.78 32.30
N LYS A 227 -12.00 23.83 33.21
CA LYS A 227 -12.83 23.71 34.42
C LYS A 227 -12.43 24.73 35.49
N THR A 228 -11.14 25.08 35.59
CA THR A 228 -10.62 26.00 36.60
C THR A 228 -10.57 27.46 36.14
N ILE A 229 -10.35 27.70 34.84
CA ILE A 229 -10.14 29.02 34.25
C ILE A 229 -11.13 29.21 33.09
N PRO A 230 -12.20 30.02 33.26
CA PRO A 230 -13.11 30.34 32.16
C PRO A 230 -12.43 31.26 31.14
N LEU A 231 -12.42 30.89 29.84
CA LEU A 231 -11.79 31.68 28.77
C LEU A 231 -12.41 33.07 28.59
N HIS A 232 -13.72 33.21 28.83
CA HIS A 232 -14.46 34.45 28.63
C HIS A 232 -14.83 35.10 29.96
N VAL A 233 -13.89 35.80 30.58
CA VAL A 233 -14.14 36.62 31.79
C VAL A 233 -15.12 37.77 31.48
N ALA A 234 -15.21 38.21 30.22
CA ALA A 234 -15.97 39.39 29.81
C ALA A 234 -17.40 39.10 29.27
N SER A 235 -17.77 37.84 29.01
CA SER A 235 -19.09 37.50 28.46
C SER A 235 -19.86 36.57 29.41
N PRO A 236 -20.86 37.06 30.15
CA PRO A 236 -21.64 36.26 31.10
C PRO A 236 -22.59 35.24 30.43
N ALA A 237 -22.59 35.12 29.11
CA ALA A 237 -23.52 34.29 28.35
C ALA A 237 -23.01 32.88 28.02
N MET A 238 -21.71 32.58 28.22
CA MET A 238 -21.14 31.32 27.77
C MET A 238 -21.07 30.30 28.91
N THR A 239 -22.06 29.41 28.95
CA THR A 239 -22.29 28.46 30.06
C THR A 239 -21.71 27.07 29.82
N ARG A 240 -21.30 26.74 28.58
CA ARG A 240 -20.91 25.39 28.18
C ARG A 240 -19.70 25.39 27.24
N TYR A 241 -18.70 24.57 27.56
CA TYR A 241 -17.57 24.26 26.69
C TYR A 241 -17.70 22.84 26.16
N GLU A 242 -17.50 22.68 24.86
CA GLU A 242 -17.47 21.37 24.21
C GLU A 242 -16.09 21.12 23.63
N ILE A 243 -15.42 20.07 24.11
CA ILE A 243 -14.09 19.67 23.64
C ILE A 243 -14.27 18.63 22.52
N VAL A 244 -13.78 18.99 21.34
CA VAL A 244 -13.66 18.07 20.19
C VAL A 244 -12.24 17.55 20.15
N VAL A 245 -12.08 16.25 20.44
CA VAL A 245 -10.81 15.54 20.38
C VAL A 245 -10.55 15.08 18.94
N GLY A 246 -9.35 15.40 18.44
CA GLY A 246 -8.89 14.97 17.12
C GLY A 246 -8.30 13.56 17.11
N GLU A 247 -7.55 13.24 16.06
CA GLU A 247 -6.81 11.97 15.98
C GLU A 247 -5.36 12.11 16.51
N PRO A 248 -4.81 11.10 17.22
CA PRO A 248 -3.46 11.15 17.75
C PRO A 248 -2.37 10.86 16.68
N THR A 249 -2.77 10.50 15.46
CA THR A 249 -1.88 10.05 14.38
C THR A 249 -0.75 11.04 14.12
N CYS A 250 -1.04 12.35 14.11
CA CYS A 250 -0.06 13.40 13.87
C CYS A 250 1.09 13.42 14.90
N VAL A 251 0.82 13.05 16.15
CA VAL A 251 1.86 12.98 17.20
C VAL A 251 2.84 11.85 16.90
N VAL A 252 2.33 10.68 16.49
CA VAL A 252 3.16 9.53 16.09
C VAL A 252 3.95 9.84 14.82
N LEU A 253 3.28 10.45 13.82
CA LEU A 253 3.89 10.84 12.56
C LEU A 253 4.96 11.92 12.71
N SER A 254 4.93 12.71 13.78
CA SER A 254 5.94 13.75 14.02
C SER A 254 7.28 13.18 14.50
N ASN A 255 7.30 11.93 14.98
CA ASN A 255 8.53 11.29 15.44
C ASN A 255 9.27 10.58 14.28
N PRO A 256 10.46 11.06 13.87
CA PRO A 256 11.21 10.49 12.74
C PRO A 256 11.68 9.06 13.02
N TRP A 257 12.05 8.76 14.27
CA TRP A 257 12.53 7.43 14.65
C TRP A 257 11.42 6.38 14.56
N MET A 258 10.20 6.77 14.93
CA MET A 258 9.03 5.90 14.79
C MET A 258 8.73 5.58 13.32
N CYS A 259 8.79 6.59 12.44
CA CYS A 259 8.58 6.40 11.01
C CYS A 259 9.65 5.49 10.40
N LEU A 260 10.92 5.73 10.74
CA LEU A 260 12.04 4.89 10.31
C LEU A 260 11.92 3.45 10.80
N ALA A 261 11.45 3.24 12.04
CA ALA A 261 11.21 1.92 12.59
C ALA A 261 10.17 1.13 11.76
N PHE A 262 9.09 1.77 11.31
CA PHE A 262 8.14 1.13 10.39
C PHE A 262 8.75 0.81 9.02
N VAL A 263 9.61 1.68 8.48
CA VAL A 263 10.33 1.38 7.22
C VAL A 263 11.24 0.16 7.40
N MET A 264 11.92 0.05 8.54
CA MET A 264 12.73 -1.13 8.87
C MET A 264 11.89 -2.41 9.01
N ASP A 265 10.68 -2.35 9.59
CA ASP A 265 9.76 -3.51 9.60
C ASP A 265 9.39 -3.98 8.19
N ILE A 266 9.14 -3.03 7.27
CA ILE A 266 8.82 -3.34 5.87
C ILE A 266 10.00 -4.01 5.19
N CYS A 267 11.22 -3.47 5.36
CA CYS A 267 12.44 -4.07 4.83
C CYS A 267 12.72 -5.46 5.41
N ALA A 268 12.36 -5.72 6.67
CA ALA A 268 12.47 -7.05 7.27
C ALA A 268 11.44 -8.07 6.71
N SER A 269 10.37 -7.57 6.09
CA SER A 269 9.18 -8.31 5.61
C SER A 269 9.07 -8.38 4.09
N THR A 270 10.17 -8.20 3.37
CA THR A 270 10.24 -8.10 1.89
C THR A 270 9.59 -9.27 1.15
N GLU A 271 9.70 -10.50 1.66
CA GLU A 271 9.14 -11.73 1.07
C GLU A 271 7.62 -11.61 0.88
N TYR A 272 6.96 -11.07 1.89
CA TYR A 272 5.52 -10.87 1.92
C TYR A 272 5.10 -9.60 1.17
N VAL A 273 6.02 -8.66 0.91
CA VAL A 273 5.77 -7.54 -0.02
C VAL A 273 5.62 -8.08 -1.45
N GLY A 274 6.49 -9.01 -1.86
CA GLY A 274 6.35 -9.71 -3.14
C GLY A 274 5.02 -10.45 -3.26
N GLN A 275 4.67 -11.21 -2.22
CA GLN A 275 3.38 -11.89 -2.12
C GLN A 275 2.18 -10.95 -2.22
N ALA A 276 2.23 -9.80 -1.55
CA ALA A 276 1.15 -8.82 -1.60
C ALA A 276 1.01 -8.17 -2.99
N CYS A 277 2.12 -7.89 -3.67
CA CYS A 277 2.10 -7.41 -5.06
C CYS A 277 1.45 -8.43 -6.00
N LEU A 278 1.71 -9.73 -5.82
CA LEU A 278 1.05 -10.81 -6.56
C LEU A 278 -0.47 -10.83 -6.33
N ARG A 279 -0.90 -10.74 -5.07
CA ARG A 279 -2.32 -10.69 -4.69
C ARG A 279 -3.06 -9.51 -5.31
N VAL A 280 -2.42 -8.34 -5.37
CA VAL A 280 -3.03 -7.15 -5.99
C VAL A 280 -3.12 -7.29 -7.52
N CYS A 281 -2.21 -8.04 -8.15
CA CYS A 281 -2.26 -8.33 -9.59
C CYS A 281 -3.41 -9.27 -9.99
N GLN A 282 -4.13 -9.84 -9.03
CA GLN A 282 -5.27 -10.71 -9.24
C GLN A 282 -6.56 -9.96 -8.91
N THR A 283 -7.36 -9.67 -9.93
CA THR A 283 -8.63 -8.92 -9.78
C THR A 283 -9.86 -9.81 -9.63
N GLU A 284 -9.72 -11.13 -9.71
CA GLU A 284 -10.86 -12.05 -9.65
C GLU A 284 -11.34 -12.31 -8.23
N ASN A 285 -10.43 -12.41 -7.26
CA ASN A 285 -10.78 -12.59 -5.85
C ASN A 285 -10.58 -11.29 -5.07
N TRP A 286 -11.69 -10.57 -4.86
CA TRP A 286 -11.72 -9.30 -4.15
C TRP A 286 -11.17 -9.36 -2.72
N LEU A 287 -11.24 -10.52 -2.06
CA LEU A 287 -10.73 -10.70 -0.70
C LEU A 287 -9.21 -10.64 -0.70
N TYR A 288 -8.54 -11.44 -1.54
CA TYR A 288 -7.07 -11.44 -1.64
C TYR A 288 -6.54 -10.13 -2.22
N PHE A 289 -7.25 -9.55 -3.18
CA PHE A 289 -6.97 -8.21 -3.67
C PHE A 289 -6.97 -7.17 -2.54
N GLY A 290 -8.03 -7.18 -1.70
CA GLY A 290 -8.15 -6.31 -0.54
C GLY A 290 -7.05 -6.53 0.50
N LEU A 291 -6.69 -7.79 0.79
CA LEU A 291 -5.59 -8.14 1.68
C LEU A 291 -4.24 -7.64 1.15
N GLY A 292 -4.00 -7.79 -0.16
CA GLY A 292 -2.79 -7.27 -0.82
C GLY A 292 -2.72 -5.75 -0.74
N LEU A 293 -3.81 -5.05 -1.06
CA LEU A 293 -3.89 -3.59 -0.98
C LEU A 293 -3.67 -3.08 0.45
N LEU A 294 -4.28 -3.75 1.42
CA LEU A 294 -4.16 -3.44 2.84
C LEU A 294 -2.72 -3.63 3.34
N TYR A 295 -2.05 -4.69 2.88
CA TYR A 295 -0.65 -4.97 3.22
C TYR A 295 0.31 -3.94 2.60
N LEU A 296 0.12 -3.63 1.31
CA LEU A 296 0.91 -2.63 0.60
C LEU A 296 0.68 -1.21 1.12
N GLY A 297 -0.49 -0.91 1.70
CA GLY A 297 -0.73 0.36 2.36
C GLY A 297 0.26 0.68 3.49
N ARG A 298 1.02 -0.29 4.01
CA ARG A 298 2.12 -0.04 4.96
C ARG A 298 3.27 0.75 4.34
N THR A 299 3.42 0.80 3.02
CA THR A 299 4.46 1.61 2.36
C THR A 299 4.28 3.12 2.56
N VAL A 300 3.12 3.57 3.07
CA VAL A 300 2.90 4.96 3.47
C VAL A 300 3.97 5.47 4.46
N TRP A 301 4.52 4.58 5.29
CA TRP A 301 5.56 4.94 6.25
C TRP A 301 6.86 5.41 5.58
N CYS A 302 7.13 5.00 4.34
CA CYS A 302 8.24 5.53 3.53
C CYS A 302 8.02 7.01 3.19
N ALA A 303 6.79 7.36 2.80
CA ALA A 303 6.39 8.74 2.52
C ALA A 303 6.43 9.61 3.79
N TYR A 304 5.94 9.09 4.93
CA TYR A 304 6.00 9.79 6.22
C TYR A 304 7.43 9.97 6.74
N SER A 305 8.30 8.97 6.59
CA SER A 305 9.72 9.08 6.93
C SER A 305 10.39 10.17 6.10
N THR A 306 10.06 10.26 4.81
CA THR A 306 10.59 11.32 3.94
C THR A 306 10.13 12.70 4.39
N LEU A 307 8.85 12.86 4.75
CA LEU A 307 8.32 14.14 5.25
C LEU A 307 8.96 14.57 6.58
N THR A 308 9.14 13.64 7.53
CA THR A 308 9.75 13.96 8.83
C THR A 308 11.22 14.33 8.70
N ILE A 309 11.99 13.57 7.90
CA ILE A 309 13.40 13.88 7.61
C ILE A 309 13.50 15.22 6.88
N LEU A 310 12.66 15.46 5.87
CA LEU A 310 12.63 16.72 5.15
C LEU A 310 12.33 17.89 6.09
N ASN A 311 11.38 17.76 7.01
CA ASN A 311 11.06 18.78 8.00
C ASN A 311 12.28 19.12 8.89
N ILE A 312 13.01 18.10 9.35
CA ILE A 312 14.25 18.29 10.12
C ILE A 312 15.31 19.02 9.28
N MET A 313 15.50 18.62 8.03
CA MET A 313 16.45 19.28 7.12
C MET A 313 16.06 20.74 6.85
N LEU A 314 14.78 21.03 6.61
CA LEU A 314 14.29 22.39 6.37
C LEU A 314 14.45 23.29 7.59
N LYS A 315 14.21 22.77 8.80
CA LYS A 315 14.46 23.49 10.06
C LYS A 315 15.94 23.79 10.24
N ARG A 316 16.83 22.80 10.02
CA ARG A 316 18.29 23.01 10.08
C ARG A 316 18.77 24.04 9.04
N CYS A 317 18.17 24.05 7.85
CA CYS A 317 18.51 24.99 6.78
C CYS A 317 17.77 26.33 6.89
N HIS A 318 16.92 26.56 7.89
CA HIS A 318 16.09 27.78 8.05
C HIS A 318 15.21 28.10 6.83
N ARG A 319 14.72 27.08 6.12
CA ARG A 319 13.89 27.22 4.89
C ARG A 319 12.49 26.62 5.04
N THR A 320 11.90 26.74 6.22
CA THR A 320 10.56 26.21 6.51
C THR A 320 9.45 26.86 5.66
N THR A 321 9.67 28.07 5.16
CA THR A 321 8.71 28.81 4.32
C THR A 321 8.66 28.35 2.86
N TRP A 322 9.58 27.50 2.42
CA TRP A 322 9.66 27.07 1.02
C TRP A 322 8.61 26.03 0.65
N PHE A 323 8.07 25.30 1.63
CA PHE A 323 7.15 24.19 1.40
C PHE A 323 5.84 24.40 2.14
N ALA A 324 4.74 24.14 1.44
CA ALA A 324 3.42 24.09 2.06
C ALA A 324 3.28 22.80 2.91
N PRO A 325 2.54 22.85 4.03
CA PRO A 325 2.29 21.67 4.84
C PRO A 325 1.51 20.62 4.04
N ALA A 326 2.01 19.38 4.05
CA ALA A 326 1.36 18.25 3.38
C ALA A 326 0.26 17.66 4.27
N ASN A 327 -0.91 17.38 3.69
CA ASN A 327 -1.97 16.66 4.39
C ASN A 327 -1.65 15.16 4.45
N THR A 328 -1.47 14.64 5.66
CA THR A 328 -1.09 13.24 5.93
C THR A 328 -2.15 12.24 5.52
N THR A 329 -3.43 12.62 5.50
CA THR A 329 -4.55 11.76 5.07
C THR A 329 -4.56 11.59 3.56
N VAL A 330 -4.38 12.67 2.80
CA VAL A 330 -4.25 12.63 1.33
C VAL A 330 -3.05 11.77 0.94
N LEU A 331 -1.95 11.90 1.68
CA LEU A 331 -0.76 11.09 1.48
C LEU A 331 -1.03 9.60 1.75
N ALA A 332 -1.80 9.26 2.80
CA ALA A 332 -2.18 7.88 3.09
C ALA A 332 -3.01 7.24 1.96
N VAL A 333 -4.00 7.99 1.45
CA VAL A 333 -4.83 7.56 0.33
C VAL A 333 -3.98 7.39 -0.92
N ALA A 334 -3.13 8.37 -1.23
CA ALA A 334 -2.23 8.31 -2.38
C ALA A 334 -1.23 7.16 -2.29
N ALA A 335 -0.66 6.88 -1.11
CA ALA A 335 0.25 5.75 -0.90
C ALA A 335 -0.46 4.40 -1.03
N THR A 336 -1.72 4.29 -0.59
CA THR A 336 -2.50 3.06 -0.75
C THR A 336 -2.80 2.78 -2.23
N TRP A 337 -3.19 3.82 -2.98
CA TRP A 337 -3.40 3.73 -4.42
C TRP A 337 -2.12 3.49 -5.21
N ALA A 338 -1.01 4.14 -4.83
CA ALA A 338 0.27 3.93 -5.48
C ALA A 338 0.85 2.55 -5.17
N GLY A 339 0.70 2.09 -3.92
CA GLY A 339 1.20 0.80 -3.45
C GLY A 339 0.54 -0.38 -4.16
N GLY A 340 -0.78 -0.36 -4.30
CA GLY A 340 -1.51 -1.45 -4.97
C GLY A 340 -2.04 -1.10 -6.36
N GLY A 341 -2.82 -0.02 -6.48
CA GLY A 341 -3.50 0.34 -7.72
C GLY A 341 -2.56 0.56 -8.90
N ILE A 342 -1.46 1.29 -8.72
CA ILE A 342 -0.48 1.50 -9.80
C ILE A 342 0.16 0.18 -10.23
N VAL A 343 0.43 -0.75 -9.31
CA VAL A 343 1.01 -2.06 -9.63
C VAL A 343 0.08 -2.87 -10.56
N THR A 344 -1.24 -2.79 -10.36
CA THR A 344 -2.20 -3.43 -11.28
C THR A 344 -2.20 -2.84 -12.67
N ILE A 345 -2.03 -1.51 -12.78
CA ILE A 345 -1.97 -0.82 -14.06
C ILE A 345 -0.65 -1.15 -14.77
N GLN A 346 0.46 -1.19 -14.02
CA GLN A 346 1.78 -1.55 -14.53
C GLN A 346 1.81 -2.97 -15.12
N LYS A 347 1.06 -3.92 -14.55
CA LYS A 347 0.91 -5.28 -15.10
C LYS A 347 0.40 -5.27 -16.55
N GLN A 348 -0.45 -4.31 -16.93
CA GLN A 348 -1.04 -4.27 -18.28
C GLN A 348 -0.06 -3.83 -19.38
N TRP A 349 1.14 -3.36 -19.00
CA TRP A 349 2.09 -2.75 -19.93
C TRP A 349 3.34 -3.63 -20.08
N PRO A 350 3.48 -4.42 -21.16
CA PRO A 350 4.61 -5.34 -21.35
C PRO A 350 5.98 -4.68 -21.25
N LYS A 351 6.12 -3.45 -21.79
CA LYS A 351 7.37 -2.70 -21.72
C LYS A 351 7.80 -2.36 -20.28
N VAL A 352 6.83 -2.14 -19.39
CA VAL A 352 7.08 -1.88 -17.97
C VAL A 352 7.50 -3.18 -17.28
N LEU A 353 6.87 -4.31 -17.65
CA LEU A 353 7.28 -5.63 -17.18
C LEU A 353 8.70 -6.00 -17.63
N ASP A 354 9.09 -5.68 -18.86
CA ASP A 354 10.44 -5.90 -19.35
C ASP A 354 11.46 -5.03 -18.61
N LEU A 355 11.11 -3.77 -18.33
CA LEU A 355 11.92 -2.89 -17.49
C LEU A 355 12.11 -3.50 -16.10
N TYR A 356 11.04 -3.97 -15.44
CA TYR A 356 11.15 -4.66 -14.16
C TYR A 356 12.03 -5.91 -14.27
N THR A 357 11.87 -6.69 -15.34
CA THR A 357 12.66 -7.91 -15.58
C THR A 357 14.15 -7.59 -15.70
N SER A 358 14.50 -6.50 -16.39
CA SER A 358 15.89 -6.04 -16.55
C SER A 358 16.52 -5.53 -15.26
N LEU A 359 15.69 -5.12 -14.28
CA LEU A 359 16.15 -4.66 -12.97
C LEU A 359 16.45 -5.84 -12.03
N PHE A 360 15.99 -7.06 -12.35
CA PHE A 360 16.46 -8.26 -11.68
C PHE A 360 17.86 -8.57 -12.19
N VAL A 361 18.80 -8.77 -11.26
CA VAL A 361 20.17 -9.15 -11.61
C VAL A 361 20.23 -10.69 -11.54
N PRO A 362 20.30 -11.40 -12.68
CA PRO A 362 20.63 -12.82 -12.68
C PRO A 362 22.13 -12.96 -12.39
N TYR A 363 22.51 -13.81 -11.42
CA TYR A 363 23.93 -14.03 -11.10
C TYR A 363 24.36 -15.50 -11.19
N ASP A 364 23.43 -16.45 -11.31
CA ASP A 364 23.75 -17.82 -11.71
C ASP A 364 22.72 -18.28 -12.73
N VAL A 365 23.17 -18.40 -13.98
CA VAL A 365 22.44 -19.05 -15.07
C VAL A 365 23.22 -20.31 -15.36
N ASP A 366 22.82 -21.44 -14.77
CA ASP A 366 23.38 -22.72 -15.14
C ASP A 366 23.18 -22.93 -16.64
N ALA A 367 24.27 -23.14 -17.36
CA ALA A 367 24.33 -23.10 -18.82
C ALA A 367 23.55 -24.24 -19.52
N ASP A 368 22.97 -25.18 -18.76
CA ASP A 368 22.27 -26.35 -19.27
C ASP A 368 20.76 -26.28 -19.01
N VAL A 369 20.07 -25.50 -19.87
CA VAL A 369 18.60 -25.46 -20.01
C VAL A 369 17.99 -26.84 -20.37
N SER A 370 18.83 -27.85 -20.63
CA SER A 370 18.44 -29.20 -21.04
C SER A 370 18.18 -30.18 -19.88
N MET A 371 18.56 -29.84 -18.64
CA MET A 371 18.27 -30.66 -17.46
C MET A 371 16.95 -30.23 -16.83
N LEU A 372 16.10 -31.21 -16.53
CA LEU A 372 14.70 -31.14 -16.09
C LEU A 372 14.46 -30.42 -14.74
N HIS A 373 15.40 -29.58 -14.29
CA HIS A 373 15.37 -28.86 -13.02
C HIS A 373 16.26 -27.62 -13.11
N HIS A 374 15.82 -26.63 -13.88
CA HIS A 374 16.50 -25.32 -13.85
C HIS A 374 16.20 -24.70 -12.49
N ILE A 375 17.22 -24.46 -11.64
CA ILE A 375 17.11 -23.62 -10.43
C ILE A 375 17.79 -22.30 -10.77
N GLY A 376 17.02 -21.32 -11.24
CA GLY A 376 17.56 -19.97 -11.48
C GLY A 376 17.66 -19.17 -10.19
N HIS A 377 18.64 -18.28 -10.08
CA HIS A 377 18.71 -17.31 -8.98
C HIS A 377 18.45 -15.88 -9.50
N MET A 378 17.47 -15.18 -8.91
CA MET A 378 17.15 -13.78 -9.22
C MET A 378 17.29 -12.90 -7.98
N ASP A 379 18.07 -11.80 -8.05
CA ASP A 379 18.11 -10.81 -6.98
C ASP A 379 17.09 -9.67 -7.22
N ILE A 380 16.31 -9.33 -6.18
CA ILE A 380 15.25 -8.30 -6.21
C ILE A 380 15.63 -7.03 -5.46
N ALA A 381 16.82 -6.95 -4.87
CA ALA A 381 17.23 -5.83 -4.03
C ALA A 381 17.08 -4.48 -4.74
N LEU A 382 17.46 -4.41 -6.02
CA LEU A 382 17.37 -3.19 -6.82
C LEU A 382 15.91 -2.77 -7.06
N ILE A 383 15.03 -3.72 -7.41
CA ILE A 383 13.60 -3.47 -7.61
C ILE A 383 12.95 -3.00 -6.31
N MET A 384 13.29 -3.63 -5.19
CA MET A 384 12.81 -3.20 -3.88
C MET A 384 13.29 -1.79 -3.53
N ALA A 385 14.54 -1.44 -3.84
CA ALA A 385 15.05 -0.09 -3.64
C ALA A 385 14.32 0.94 -4.53
N VAL A 386 14.05 0.60 -5.79
CA VAL A 386 13.27 1.44 -6.71
C VAL A 386 11.83 1.61 -6.21
N TYR A 387 11.18 0.53 -5.76
CA TYR A 387 9.83 0.56 -5.22
C TYR A 387 9.72 1.41 -3.95
N LEU A 388 10.63 1.21 -2.98
CA LEU A 388 10.69 2.03 -1.77
C LEU A 388 11.03 3.48 -2.09
N GLY A 389 11.94 3.73 -3.04
CA GLY A 389 12.27 5.06 -3.52
C GLY A 389 11.08 5.78 -4.15
N MET A 390 10.27 5.08 -4.96
CA MET A 390 9.02 5.62 -5.50
C MET A 390 8.06 6.01 -4.37
N MET A 391 7.91 5.18 -3.34
CA MET A 391 7.07 5.49 -2.18
C MET A 391 7.60 6.67 -1.36
N CYS A 392 8.92 6.81 -1.21
CA CYS A 392 9.55 7.98 -0.61
C CYS A 392 9.32 9.26 -1.43
N SER A 393 9.26 9.16 -2.76
CA SER A 393 9.04 10.31 -3.65
C SER A 393 7.58 10.81 -3.69
N LEU A 394 6.65 10.01 -3.17
CA LEU A 394 5.22 10.23 -3.23
C LEU A 394 4.73 11.58 -2.65
N PRO A 395 5.27 12.11 -1.53
CA PRO A 395 4.89 13.44 -1.04
C PRO A 395 5.16 14.55 -2.05
N PHE A 396 6.27 14.47 -2.78
CA PHE A 396 6.62 15.45 -3.81
C PHE A 396 5.70 15.32 -5.02
N ALA A 397 5.34 14.09 -5.42
CA ALA A 397 4.38 13.85 -6.49
C ALA A 397 2.99 14.42 -6.14
N VAL A 398 2.49 14.20 -4.93
CA VAL A 398 1.21 14.76 -4.47
C VAL A 398 1.26 16.29 -4.44
N ALA A 399 2.36 16.87 -3.95
CA ALA A 399 2.55 18.32 -3.96
C ALA A 399 2.55 18.89 -5.40
N ALA A 400 3.28 18.27 -6.32
CA ALA A 400 3.34 18.69 -7.72
C ALA A 400 1.96 18.59 -8.40
N CYS A 401 1.24 17.48 -8.22
CA CYS A 401 -0.11 17.29 -8.75
C CYS A 401 -1.09 18.35 -8.22
N SER A 402 -1.05 18.66 -6.92
CA SER A 402 -1.90 19.71 -6.35
C SER A 402 -1.55 21.11 -6.89
N GLY A 403 -0.27 21.39 -7.13
CA GLY A 403 0.19 22.63 -7.77
C GLY A 403 -0.34 22.78 -9.20
N VAL A 404 -0.23 21.71 -10.00
CA VAL A 404 -0.77 21.68 -11.37
C VAL A 404 -2.29 21.81 -11.35
N TRP A 405 -2.99 21.08 -10.49
CA TRP A 405 -4.45 21.18 -10.35
C TRP A 405 -4.90 22.60 -10.03
N ASN A 406 -4.24 23.25 -9.06
CA ASN A 406 -4.52 24.63 -8.70
C ASN A 406 -4.23 25.61 -9.87
N ALA A 407 -3.17 25.37 -10.64
CA ALA A 407 -2.87 26.17 -11.83
C ALA A 407 -3.92 26.00 -12.93
N VAL A 408 -4.36 24.77 -13.18
CA VAL A 408 -5.45 24.45 -14.12
C VAL A 408 -6.75 25.11 -13.65
N GLN A 409 -7.12 24.94 -12.38
CA GLN A 409 -8.33 25.54 -11.82
C GLN A 409 -8.33 27.07 -11.93
N ARG A 410 -7.20 27.73 -11.67
CA ARG A 410 -7.01 29.18 -11.90
C ARG A 410 -7.09 29.59 -13.37
N SER A 411 -6.73 28.69 -14.29
CA SER A 411 -6.86 28.93 -15.74
C SER A 411 -8.31 28.80 -16.20
N THR A 412 -9.04 27.78 -15.73
CA THR A 412 -10.49 27.61 -16.01
C THR A 412 -11.37 28.68 -15.38
N THR A 413 -11.04 29.19 -14.19
CA THR A 413 -11.75 30.34 -13.60
C THR A 413 -11.42 31.68 -14.28
N LYS A 414 -10.36 31.72 -15.09
CA LYS A 414 -10.00 32.84 -15.97
C LYS A 414 -10.51 32.69 -17.41
N MET A 415 -11.39 31.72 -17.71
CA MET A 415 -12.11 31.76 -18.99
C MET A 415 -13.04 32.99 -19.00
N PRO A 416 -12.90 33.90 -19.97
CA PRO A 416 -13.68 35.11 -20.00
C PRO A 416 -15.13 34.78 -20.32
N THR A 417 -16.04 35.30 -19.50
CA THR A 417 -17.43 35.55 -19.84
C THR A 417 -17.49 36.49 -21.05
N LEU A 418 -17.30 35.94 -22.25
CA LEU A 418 -17.43 36.67 -23.51
C LEU A 418 -18.36 35.91 -24.44
N THR A 419 -19.63 35.84 -24.03
CA THR A 419 -20.82 36.02 -24.89
C THR A 419 -22.09 35.95 -24.05
N ARG A 420 -22.42 37.04 -23.34
CA ARG A 420 -23.83 37.41 -23.18
C ARG A 420 -23.96 38.92 -23.32
N LYS A 421 -24.12 39.31 -24.59
CA LYS A 421 -24.61 40.63 -24.97
C LYS A 421 -25.85 40.98 -24.14
N THR A 422 -25.89 42.25 -23.75
CA THR A 422 -27.09 43.08 -23.52
C THR A 422 -28.04 42.67 -22.39
N SER A 423 -27.83 43.34 -21.25
CA SER A 423 -28.85 44.17 -20.56
C SER A 423 -30.32 43.81 -20.82
N PHE A 424 -30.94 43.13 -19.85
CA PHE A 424 -32.39 43.16 -19.62
C PHE A 424 -32.73 43.28 -18.12
N VAL A 425 -31.82 42.86 -17.23
CA VAL A 425 -32.02 42.93 -15.77
C VAL A 425 -31.75 44.34 -15.21
N SER A 426 -30.86 45.11 -15.83
CA SER A 426 -30.57 46.51 -15.44
C SER A 426 -31.75 47.46 -15.67
N ILE A 427 -32.61 47.14 -16.65
CA ILE A 427 -33.85 47.89 -16.93
C ILE A 427 -34.94 47.48 -15.93
N LEU A 428 -34.99 46.22 -15.51
CA LEU A 428 -36.01 45.73 -14.57
C LEU A 428 -35.76 46.17 -13.11
N ILE A 429 -34.49 46.35 -12.71
CA ILE A 429 -34.12 46.84 -11.36
C ILE A 429 -34.34 48.35 -11.21
N ALA A 430 -34.28 49.12 -12.31
CA ALA A 430 -34.59 50.55 -12.29
C ALA A 430 -36.11 50.83 -12.15
N THR A 431 -36.97 49.90 -12.56
CA THR A 431 -38.43 50.03 -12.42
C THR A 431 -38.95 49.58 -11.06
N ASN A 432 -38.25 48.67 -10.37
CA ASN A 432 -38.70 48.12 -9.08
C ASN A 432 -38.21 48.90 -7.85
N ARG A 433 -37.38 49.94 -8.03
CA ARG A 433 -36.89 50.81 -6.94
C ARG A 433 -37.87 51.94 -6.55
N ARG A 434 -39.07 51.97 -7.12
CA ARG A 434 -40.15 52.93 -6.79
C ARG A 434 -41.32 52.34 -5.99
N LEU A 435 -41.29 51.06 -5.62
CA LEU A 435 -42.25 50.49 -4.67
C LEU A 435 -41.52 49.64 -3.63
N SER A 436 -41.97 49.74 -2.39
CA SER A 436 -41.47 49.09 -1.17
C SER A 436 -40.19 49.67 -0.56
N SER A 437 -40.28 50.90 -0.05
CA SER A 437 -39.87 51.10 1.34
C SER A 437 -40.75 50.24 2.26
N ILE A 438 -40.17 49.74 3.35
CA ILE A 438 -40.77 49.17 4.59
C ILE A 438 -40.03 47.88 4.97
N GLY A 439 -39.43 47.89 6.18
CA GLY A 439 -39.25 46.66 6.95
C GLY A 439 -37.80 46.28 7.28
N SER A 440 -37.32 46.79 8.42
CA SER A 440 -36.19 46.31 9.22
C SER A 440 -36.31 44.82 9.59
N ILE A 441 -35.18 44.09 9.70
CA ILE A 441 -34.82 43.13 10.77
C ILE A 441 -33.33 42.75 10.62
N GLY A 442 -32.58 42.78 11.73
CA GLY A 442 -31.10 42.74 11.79
C GLY A 442 -30.43 41.35 11.73
N PRO A 443 -29.08 41.29 11.80
CA PRO A 443 -28.32 40.06 11.60
C PRO A 443 -28.08 39.30 12.92
N ILE A 444 -28.31 37.99 12.88
CA ILE A 444 -27.84 37.03 13.89
C ILE A 444 -26.44 36.59 13.47
N HIS A 445 -25.42 36.95 14.26
CA HIS A 445 -24.06 36.46 14.12
C HIS A 445 -23.89 35.19 14.97
N THR A 446 -23.92 34.01 14.34
CA THR A 446 -23.29 32.80 14.86
C THR A 446 -21.82 32.84 14.47
N MET A 447 -20.94 32.94 15.47
CA MET A 447 -19.49 32.95 15.29
C MET A 447 -18.94 31.61 15.78
N GLU A 448 -18.78 30.66 14.86
CA GLU A 448 -18.06 29.41 15.10
C GLU A 448 -16.57 29.72 15.18
N MET A 449 -15.98 29.56 16.37
CA MET A 449 -14.54 29.62 16.56
C MET A 449 -14.01 28.18 16.58
N VAL A 450 -13.56 27.71 15.41
CA VAL A 450 -12.72 26.52 15.30
C VAL A 450 -11.34 26.92 15.81
N VAL A 451 -11.02 26.57 17.06
CA VAL A 451 -9.65 26.69 17.57
C VAL A 451 -8.86 25.52 16.97
N GLU A 452 -8.25 25.76 15.82
CA GLU A 452 -7.19 24.90 15.30
C GLU A 452 -5.98 24.98 16.23
N VAL A 453 -5.80 23.96 17.07
CA VAL A 453 -4.62 23.73 17.93
C VAL A 453 -3.33 23.46 17.09
N LEU A 454 -3.40 23.58 15.77
CA LEU A 454 -2.27 23.38 14.85
C LEU A 454 -1.21 24.50 14.92
N GLN A 455 -1.53 25.66 15.50
CA GLN A 455 -0.64 26.83 15.47
C GLN A 455 0.25 26.97 16.72
N GLU A 456 0.00 26.22 17.80
CA GLU A 456 0.81 26.30 19.03
C GLU A 456 1.98 25.33 19.09
N PHE A 457 2.01 24.29 18.24
CA PHE A 457 3.22 23.45 18.09
C PHE A 457 4.37 24.15 17.34
N THR A 458 4.11 25.34 16.77
CA THR A 458 5.12 26.18 16.13
C THR A 458 5.85 27.12 17.10
N ASN A 459 5.37 27.30 18.33
CA ASN A 459 5.93 28.23 19.32
C ASN A 459 6.34 27.56 20.65
N LEU A 460 6.71 26.27 20.62
CA LEU A 460 7.48 25.69 21.73
C LEU A 460 8.90 26.26 21.67
N GLU A 461 9.16 27.17 22.61
CA GLU A 461 10.42 27.87 22.82
C GLU A 461 11.62 26.92 22.84
N THR A 462 12.73 27.47 22.39
CA THR A 462 14.08 26.92 22.23
C THR A 462 14.72 26.27 23.47
N HIS A 463 14.00 26.12 24.59
CA HIS A 463 14.54 25.54 25.83
C HIS A 463 14.26 24.04 26.03
N ASP A 464 13.20 23.48 25.44
CA ASP A 464 12.87 22.04 25.62
C ASP A 464 13.53 21.10 24.60
N ILE A 465 14.27 21.64 23.62
CA ILE A 465 15.00 20.82 22.63
C ILE A 465 16.39 20.42 23.16
N GLN A 466 16.91 21.07 24.21
CA GLN A 466 18.17 20.67 24.82
C GLN A 466 18.05 19.43 25.74
N SER A 467 16.86 19.09 26.23
CA SER A 467 16.64 17.85 26.98
C SER A 467 16.49 16.60 26.09
N PHE A 468 16.45 16.78 24.77
CA PHE A 468 16.44 15.70 23.77
C PHE A 468 17.84 15.16 23.41
N PHE A 469 18.92 15.78 23.92
CA PHE A 469 20.30 15.39 23.61
C PHE A 469 21.20 15.53 24.84
N VAL A 470 21.22 14.50 25.69
CA VAL A 470 22.33 13.97 26.53
C VAL A 470 21.68 12.88 27.42
N PRO A 471 22.34 11.73 27.65
CA PRO A 471 21.73 10.50 28.20
C PRO A 471 20.92 10.65 29.47
#